data_AF-A0A419HYE0-F1
#
_entry.id   AF-A0A419HYE0-F1
#
_cell.length_a   1.000
_cell.length_b   1.000
_cell.length_c   1.000
_cell.angle_alpha   90.00
_cell.angle_beta   90.00
_cell.angle_gamma   90.00
#
_symmetry.space_group_name_H-M   'P 1'
#
loop_
_entity.id
_entity.type
_entity.pdbx_description
1 polymer ?
#
loop_
_entity_poly.entity_id
_entity_poly.type
_entity_poly.pdbx_seq_one_letter_code
_entity_poly.pdbx_strand_id
1 'polypeptide(L)'
;MLNQARSMHSDIANMVPDAEGLTRLTPPADDPGSIGYNKLLVGDGQNRGAFGSGADQVKLYRDYLAELVARLEKALGITEASDAQAGADVRNVSSEGEGKGFA
;
A
#
# COMPACT_ATOMS: atom_id res chain seq x y z
N MET A 1 4.36 -16.52 10.97
CA MET A 1 3.92 -15.12 11.18
C MET A 1 4.25 -14.22 9.99
N LEU A 2 5.51 -14.04 9.57
CA LEU A 2 5.84 -13.16 8.42
C LEU A 2 5.07 -13.50 7.12
N ASN A 3 5.07 -14.76 6.70
CA ASN A 3 4.35 -15.18 5.48
C ASN A 3 2.83 -14.91 5.57
N GLN A 4 2.25 -15.06 6.75
CA GLN A 4 0.84 -14.77 7.00
C GLN A 4 0.56 -13.27 6.89
N ALA A 5 1.42 -12.42 7.47
CA ALA A 5 1.32 -10.96 7.36
C ALA A 5 1.46 -10.49 5.90
N ARG A 6 2.40 -11.07 5.14
CA ARG A 6 2.57 -10.79 3.69
C ARG A 6 1.34 -11.20 2.88
N SER A 7 0.77 -12.38 3.14
CA SER A 7 -0.46 -12.83 2.48
C SER A 7 -1.61 -11.85 2.76
N MET A 8 -1.85 -11.53 4.04
CA MET A 8 -2.90 -10.58 4.43
C MET A 8 -2.68 -9.20 3.81
N HIS A 9 -1.44 -8.72 3.77
CA HIS A 9 -1.12 -7.45 3.13
C HIS A 9 -1.49 -7.47 1.64
N SER A 10 -1.11 -8.54 0.93
CA SER A 10 -1.46 -8.72 -0.48
C SER A 10 -2.98 -8.77 -0.68
N ASP A 11 -3.70 -9.51 0.14
CA ASP A 11 -5.15 -9.65 0.05
C ASP A 11 -5.84 -8.28 0.21
N ILE A 12 -5.44 -7.50 1.23
CA ILE A 12 -6.01 -6.17 1.47
C ILE A 12 -5.57 -5.17 0.39
N ALA A 13 -4.31 -5.22 -0.07
CA ALA A 13 -3.84 -4.36 -1.16
C ALA A 13 -4.65 -4.60 -2.44
N ASN A 14 -5.03 -5.85 -2.72
CA ASN A 14 -5.89 -6.20 -3.86
C ASN A 14 -7.33 -5.69 -3.69
N MET A 15 -7.82 -5.46 -2.46
CA MET A 15 -9.15 -4.90 -2.21
C MET A 15 -9.23 -3.37 -2.37
N VAL A 16 -8.10 -2.66 -2.33
CA VAL A 16 -8.04 -1.19 -2.47
C VAL A 16 -8.75 -0.68 -3.73
N PRO A 17 -8.45 -1.17 -4.96
CA PRO A 17 -9.09 -0.65 -6.17
C PRO A 17 -10.61 -0.86 -6.18
N ASP A 18 -11.10 -1.99 -5.67
CA ASP A 18 -12.53 -2.27 -5.60
C ASP A 18 -13.23 -1.34 -4.59
N ALA A 19 -12.63 -1.15 -3.42
CA ALA A 19 -13.14 -0.24 -2.40
C ALA A 19 -13.19 1.21 -2.93
N GLU A 20 -12.17 1.65 -3.67
CA GLU A 20 -12.18 2.96 -4.35
C GLU A 20 -13.19 3.02 -5.50
N GLY A 21 -13.46 1.91 -6.19
CA GLY A 21 -14.50 1.83 -7.21
C GLY A 21 -15.89 2.09 -6.65
N LEU A 22 -16.18 1.51 -5.48
CA LEU A 22 -17.47 1.67 -4.80
C LEU A 22 -17.76 3.12 -4.37
N THR A 23 -16.74 3.95 -4.16
CA THR A 23 -16.94 5.38 -3.82
C THR A 23 -17.39 6.22 -5.02
N ARG A 24 -17.39 5.65 -6.23
CA ARG A 24 -17.72 6.36 -7.48
C ARG A 24 -19.05 5.91 -8.08
N LEU A 25 -19.87 5.19 -7.33
CA LEU A 25 -21.20 4.77 -7.78
C LEU A 25 -22.11 5.98 -8.02
N THR A 26 -22.97 5.81 -9.01
CA THR A 26 -24.04 6.76 -9.35
C THR A 26 -25.40 6.15 -9.01
N PRO A 27 -26.41 6.98 -8.74
CA PRO A 27 -27.78 6.49 -8.56
C PRO A 27 -28.24 5.65 -9.76
N PRO A 28 -28.94 4.52 -9.55
CA PRO A 28 -29.44 3.69 -10.65
C PRO A 28 -30.61 4.33 -11.42
N ALA A 29 -31.27 5.34 -10.85
CA ALA A 29 -32.33 6.11 -11.48
C ALA A 29 -32.37 7.55 -10.95
N ASP A 30 -32.99 8.44 -11.73
CA ASP A 30 -33.22 9.86 -11.38
C ASP A 30 -34.50 10.03 -10.56
N ASP A 31 -34.60 9.26 -9.48
CA ASP A 31 -35.67 9.38 -8.49
C ASP A 31 -35.11 9.71 -7.11
N PRO A 32 -35.89 10.38 -6.24
CA PRO A 32 -35.41 10.80 -4.93
C PRO A 32 -34.87 9.66 -4.05
N GLY A 33 -35.42 8.45 -4.19
CA GLY A 33 -35.02 7.28 -3.43
C GLY A 33 -33.63 6.78 -3.87
N SER A 34 -33.44 6.59 -5.17
CA SER A 34 -32.15 6.19 -5.75
C SER A 34 -31.04 7.20 -5.43
N ILE A 35 -31.32 8.50 -5.57
CA ILE A 35 -30.36 9.56 -5.26
C ILE A 35 -30.04 9.58 -3.76
N GLY A 36 -31.07 9.52 -2.91
CA GLY A 36 -30.90 9.53 -1.46
C GLY A 36 -30.09 8.34 -0.95
N TYR A 37 -30.40 7.14 -1.44
CA TYR A 37 -29.65 5.93 -1.10
C TYR A 37 -28.20 6.00 -1.57
N ASN A 38 -27.95 6.46 -2.81
CA ASN A 38 -26.58 6.62 -3.30
C ASN A 38 -25.77 7.59 -2.44
N LYS A 39 -26.35 8.70 -1.98
CA LYS A 39 -25.68 9.65 -1.07
C LYS A 39 -25.24 9.00 0.24
N LEU A 40 -26.02 8.06 0.80
CA LEU A 40 -25.61 7.32 2.00
C LEU A 40 -24.42 6.39 1.72
N LEU A 41 -24.33 5.86 0.50
CA LEU A 41 -23.26 4.96 0.08
C LEU A 41 -21.96 5.71 -0.25
N VAL A 42 -22.00 6.67 -1.18
CA VAL A 42 -20.79 7.35 -1.70
C VAL A 42 -20.50 8.68 -1.03
N GLY A 43 -21.47 9.26 -0.32
CA GLY A 43 -21.37 10.60 0.25
C GLY A 43 -22.01 11.68 -0.62
N ASP A 44 -21.99 12.91 -0.11
CA ASP A 44 -22.56 14.10 -0.75
C ASP A 44 -21.58 15.29 -0.77
N GLY A 45 -20.29 15.02 -0.55
CA GLY A 45 -19.23 16.02 -0.47
C GLY A 45 -19.06 16.64 0.92
N GLN A 46 -20.07 16.51 1.81
CA GLN A 46 -19.95 16.86 3.24
C GLN A 46 -19.78 15.61 4.10
N ASN A 47 -20.49 14.54 3.75
CA ASN A 47 -20.32 13.22 4.32
C ASN A 47 -19.54 12.31 3.36
N ARG A 48 -18.72 11.43 3.92
CA ARG A 48 -17.90 10.44 3.21
C ARG A 48 -18.69 9.20 2.74
N GLY A 49 -19.88 8.98 3.30
CA GLY A 49 -20.70 7.79 3.00
C GLY A 49 -20.09 6.49 3.53
N ALA A 50 -20.85 5.40 3.43
CA ALA A 50 -20.43 4.08 3.89
C ALA A 50 -19.22 3.55 3.11
N PHE A 51 -19.21 3.68 1.78
CA PHE A 51 -18.12 3.18 0.94
C PHE A 51 -16.86 4.03 1.04
N GLY A 52 -16.97 5.35 1.17
CA GLY A 52 -15.80 6.19 1.44
C GLY A 52 -15.13 5.84 2.77
N SER A 53 -15.93 5.64 3.82
CA SER A 53 -15.42 5.22 5.13
C SER A 53 -14.79 3.82 5.08
N GLY A 54 -15.41 2.88 4.35
CA GLY A 54 -14.86 1.54 4.14
C GLY A 54 -13.55 1.55 3.36
N ALA A 55 -13.44 2.37 2.31
CA ALA A 55 -12.21 2.51 1.53
C ALA A 55 -11.05 3.05 2.37
N ASP A 56 -11.31 4.02 3.27
CA ASP A 56 -10.29 4.50 4.20
C ASP A 56 -9.83 3.40 5.17
N GLN A 57 -10.75 2.57 5.67
CA GLN A 57 -10.39 1.44 6.55
C GLN A 57 -9.53 0.41 5.82
N VAL A 58 -9.86 0.05 4.57
CA VAL A 58 -9.04 -0.85 3.75
C VAL A 58 -7.62 -0.31 3.60
N LYS A 59 -7.46 1.00 3.31
CA LYS A 59 -6.16 1.65 3.22
C LYS A 59 -5.41 1.64 4.55
N LEU A 60 -6.09 1.93 5.65
CA LEU A 60 -5.51 1.88 6.99
C LEU A 60 -4.98 0.48 7.33
N TYR A 61 -5.75 -0.57 7.02
CA TYR A 61 -5.31 -1.95 7.26
C TYR A 61 -4.16 -2.37 6.36
N ARG A 62 -4.16 -1.94 5.09
CA ARG A 62 -3.00 -2.14 4.19
C ARG A 62 -1.75 -1.54 4.80
N ASP A 63 -1.81 -0.27 5.20
CA ASP A 63 -0.64 0.45 5.72
C ASP A 63 -0.14 -0.15 7.04
N TYR A 64 -1.06 -0.56 7.90
CA TYR A 64 -0.73 -1.29 9.12
C TYR A 64 -0.01 -2.62 8.83
N LEU A 65 -0.51 -3.41 7.87
CA LEU A 65 0.10 -4.69 7.52
C LEU A 65 1.46 -4.51 6.82
N ALA A 66 1.63 -3.47 6.00
CA ALA A 66 2.91 -3.12 5.41
C ALA A 66 3.96 -2.84 6.50
N GLU A 67 3.59 -2.03 7.51
CA GLU A 67 4.46 -1.74 8.66
C GLU A 67 4.75 -3.00 9.49
N LEU A 68 3.76 -3.87 9.70
CA LEU A 68 3.95 -5.14 10.40
C LEU A 68 4.94 -6.05 9.66
N VAL A 69 4.80 -6.17 8.34
CA VAL A 69 5.72 -6.93 7.49
C VAL A 69 7.15 -6.38 7.63
N ALA A 70 7.33 -5.07 7.49
CA ALA A 70 8.64 -4.43 7.61
C ALA A 70 9.29 -4.68 8.98
N ARG A 71 8.51 -4.61 10.08
CA ARG A 71 9.02 -4.89 11.43
C ARG A 71 9.40 -6.36 11.62
N LEU A 72 8.62 -7.29 11.08
CA LEU A 72 8.90 -8.72 11.16
C LEU A 72 10.14 -9.09 10.34
N GLU A 73 10.30 -8.51 9.15
CA GLU A 73 11.50 -8.67 8.33
C GLU A 73 12.74 -8.19 9.07
N LYS A 74 12.69 -6.96 9.61
CA LYS A 74 13.77 -6.40 10.43
C LYS A 74 14.12 -7.29 11.63
N ALA A 75 13.12 -7.80 12.35
CA ALA A 75 13.34 -8.67 13.52
C ALA A 75 13.95 -10.02 13.16
N LEU A 76 13.67 -10.53 11.96
CA LEU A 76 14.22 -11.78 11.44
C LEU A 76 15.58 -11.60 10.74
N GLY A 77 16.10 -10.37 10.70
CA GLY A 77 17.33 -10.05 9.95
C GLY A 77 17.15 -10.14 8.44
N ILE A 78 15.92 -10.25 7.95
CA ILE A 78 15.60 -10.20 6.52
C ILE A 78 15.63 -8.72 6.15
N THR A 79 16.74 -8.27 5.58
CA THR A 79 16.91 -6.90 5.13
C THR A 79 17.24 -6.94 3.65
N GLU A 80 16.25 -6.70 2.78
CA GLU A 80 16.50 -6.41 1.36
C GLU A 80 17.44 -5.19 1.20
N ALA A 81 17.53 -4.34 2.23
CA ALA A 81 18.46 -3.22 2.33
C ALA A 81 19.95 -3.64 2.38
N SER A 82 20.30 -4.87 2.77
CA SER A 82 21.71 -5.29 2.84
C SER A 82 22.31 -5.49 1.44
N ASP A 83 21.53 -5.98 0.48
CA ASP A 83 22.05 -6.26 -0.87
C ASP A 83 22.13 -5.00 -1.74
N ALA A 84 21.19 -4.05 -1.57
CA ALA A 84 21.25 -2.77 -2.25
C ALA A 84 22.40 -1.88 -1.74
N GLN A 85 22.65 -1.89 -0.42
CA GLN A 85 23.76 -1.14 0.18
C GLN A 85 25.10 -1.83 -0.07
N ALA A 86 25.21 -3.16 0.05
CA ALA A 86 26.42 -3.88 -0.33
C ALA A 86 26.72 -3.76 -1.83
N GLY A 87 25.70 -3.74 -2.68
CA GLY A 87 25.86 -3.47 -4.11
C GLY A 87 26.34 -2.05 -4.40
N ALA A 88 25.92 -1.06 -3.62
CA ALA A 88 26.41 0.31 -3.72
C ALA A 88 27.85 0.45 -3.19
N ASP A 89 28.17 -0.22 -2.08
CA ASP A 89 29.51 -0.20 -1.47
C ASP A 89 30.53 -0.95 -2.34
N VAL A 90 30.16 -2.08 -2.94
CA VAL A 90 31.01 -2.79 -3.93
C VAL A 90 31.23 -1.94 -5.19
N ARG A 91 30.20 -1.23 -5.66
CA ARG A 91 30.36 -0.31 -6.80
C ARG A 91 31.29 0.87 -6.47
N ASN A 92 31.20 1.44 -5.27
CA ASN A 92 32.10 2.50 -4.82
C ASN A 92 33.55 2.01 -4.63
N VAL A 93 33.76 0.80 -4.13
CA VAL A 93 35.10 0.20 -4.02
C VAL A 93 35.67 -0.12 -5.40
N SER A 94 34.84 -0.51 -6.37
CA SER A 94 35.29 -0.76 -7.75
C SER A 94 35.68 0.52 -8.51
N SER A 95 35.06 1.66 -8.20
CA SER A 95 35.39 2.94 -8.84
C SER A 95 36.61 3.65 -8.24
N GLU A 96 37.05 3.28 -7.04
CA GLU A 96 38.28 3.80 -6.42
C GLU A 96 39.55 2.98 -6.78
N GLY A 97 39.41 1.80 -7.40
CA GLY A 97 40.52 0.90 -7.73
C GLY A 97 41.17 1.07 -9.10
N GLU A 98 40.54 1.80 -10.04
CA GLU A 98 41.10 2.04 -11.38
C GLU A 98 41.89 3.34 -11.45
N GLY A 99 43.11 3.35 -10.93
CA GLY A 99 44.03 4.44 -11.26
C GLY A 99 45.17 4.68 -10.29
N LYS A 100 46.16 3.78 -10.28
CA LYS A 100 47.58 4.14 -10.24
C LYS A 100 48.43 2.89 -10.45
N GLY A 101 48.67 2.60 -11.72
CA GLY A 101 49.73 1.70 -12.13
C GLY A 101 51.07 2.23 -11.63
N PHE A 102 51.87 1.31 -11.11
CA PHE A 102 53.28 1.49 -10.79
C PHE A 102 54.04 1.99 -12.03
N ALA A 103 54.67 3.14 -11.91
CA ALA A 103 55.71 3.64 -12.81
C ALA A 103 56.89 4.12 -11.95
#